data_AF-A0AB36J488-F1
#
_entry.id   AF-A0AB36J488-F1
#
_cell.length_a   1.000
_cell.length_b   1.000
_cell.length_c   1.000
_cell.angle_alpha   90.00
_cell.angle_beta   90.00
_cell.angle_gamma   90.00
#
_symmetry.space_group_name_H-M   'P 1'
#
loop_
_entity.id
_entity.type
_entity.pdbx_description
1 polymer ?
#
loop_
_entity_poly.entity_id
_entity_poly.type
_entity_poly.pdbx_seq_one_letter_code
_entity_poly.pdbx_strand_id
1 'polypeptide(L)'
;MLEDTKLINDALEIVKLGTQKFKVSGGYIMPRGYAFKHPKLGYLAFCHSPNCPYNPIGGQNALKEILDAGGFTGFEDIVWLQDMI
;
A
#
# COMPACT_ATOMS: atom_id res chain seq x y z
N MET A 1 -18.34 7.95 3.72
CA MET A 1 -17.15 8.44 4.46
C MET A 1 -16.61 7.41 5.46
N LEU A 2 -17.36 6.95 6.49
CA LEU A 2 -16.88 5.87 7.38
C LEU A 2 -17.03 4.46 6.79
N GLU A 3 -18.12 4.21 6.06
CA GLU A 3 -18.39 2.91 5.42
C GLU A 3 -17.35 2.58 4.34
N ASP A 4 -16.89 3.59 3.59
CA ASP A 4 -15.86 3.44 2.57
C ASP A 4 -14.51 3.02 3.17
N THR A 5 -14.10 3.62 4.29
CA THR A 5 -12.85 3.27 4.99
C THR A 5 -12.86 1.81 5.45
N LYS A 6 -13.96 1.34 6.04
CA LYS A 6 -14.07 -0.06 6.48
C LYS A 6 -13.98 -1.01 5.29
N LEU A 7 -14.70 -0.73 4.20
CA LEU A 7 -14.69 -1.57 3.01
C LEU A 7 -13.30 -1.65 2.37
N ILE A 8 -12.56 -0.54 2.34
CA ILE A 8 -11.19 -0.54 1.83
C ILE A 8 -10.28 -1.35 2.75
N ASN A 9 -10.35 -1.16 4.08
CA ASN A 9 -9.56 -1.92 5.05
C ASN A 9 -9.81 -3.43 4.93
N ASP A 10 -11.07 -3.86 4.85
CA ASP A 10 -11.45 -5.27 4.72
C ASP A 10 -10.90 -5.92 3.45
N ALA A 11 -10.63 -5.12 2.41
CA ALA A 11 -10.09 -5.57 1.13
C ALA A 11 -8.57 -5.42 1.00
N LEU A 12 -7.87 -4.89 2.02
CA LEU A 12 -6.41 -4.78 1.97
C LEU A 12 -5.74 -6.14 2.15
N GLU A 13 -4.84 -6.46 1.23
CA GLU A 13 -4.00 -7.63 1.28
C GLU A 13 -2.55 -7.25 1.59
N ILE A 14 -1.88 -8.04 2.43
CA ILE A 14 -0.43 -7.91 2.62
C ILE A 14 0.26 -8.74 1.54
N VAL A 15 0.99 -8.08 0.65
CA VAL A 15 1.67 -8.71 -0.48
C VAL A 15 3.18 -8.56 -0.37
N LYS A 16 3.91 -9.60 -0.82
CA LYS A 16 5.37 -9.57 -0.87
C LYS A 16 5.83 -8.81 -2.12
N LEU A 17 6.72 -7.85 -1.92
CA LEU A 17 7.37 -7.09 -2.98
C LEU A 17 8.67 -7.76 -3.43
N GLY A 18 8.92 -7.77 -4.73
CA GLY A 18 10.21 -8.21 -5.27
C GLY A 18 10.34 -8.15 -6.79
N THR A 19 9.23 -8.18 -7.52
CA THR A 19 9.23 -8.10 -9.00
C THR A 19 8.51 -6.88 -9.52
N GLN A 20 7.65 -6.25 -8.70
CA GLN A 20 6.83 -5.10 -9.03
C GLN A 20 7.69 -3.87 -9.33
N LYS A 21 7.29 -3.12 -10.35
CA LYS A 21 7.95 -1.88 -10.78
C LYS A 21 6.98 -0.72 -10.63
N PHE A 22 7.42 0.34 -9.95
CA PHE A 22 6.64 1.56 -9.76
C PHE A 22 7.33 2.72 -10.47
N LYS A 23 6.57 3.48 -11.25
CA LYS A 23 7.09 4.58 -12.06
C LYS A 23 7.60 5.71 -11.16
N VAL A 24 8.77 6.25 -11.50
CA VAL A 24 9.31 7.49 -10.93
C VAL A 24 9.79 8.41 -12.06
N SER A 25 10.13 9.66 -11.73
CA SER A 25 10.78 10.54 -12.70
C SER A 25 12.07 9.89 -13.21
N GLY A 26 12.19 9.72 -14.52
CA GLY A 26 13.37 9.13 -15.17
C GLY A 26 13.48 7.60 -15.12
N GLY A 27 12.48 6.86 -14.62
CA GLY A 27 12.54 5.40 -14.63
C GLY A 27 11.51 4.71 -13.73
N TYR A 28 11.97 3.68 -13.01
CA TYR A 28 11.16 2.92 -12.07
C TYR A 28 11.97 2.52 -10.83
N ILE A 29 11.27 2.25 -9.74
CA ILE A 29 11.83 1.59 -8.55
C ILE A 29 11.29 0.16 -8.42
N MET A 30 12.06 -0.70 -7.75
CA MET A 30 11.68 -2.08 -7.41
C MET A 30 11.87 -2.30 -5.91
N PRO A 31 10.92 -1.86 -5.08
CA PRO A 31 11.02 -2.06 -3.64
C PRO A 31 10.97 -3.55 -3.29
N ARG A 32 11.58 -3.92 -2.16
CA ARG A 32 11.57 -5.27 -1.59
C ARG A 32 10.91 -5.21 -0.22
N GLY A 33 10.36 -6.32 0.24
CA GLY A 33 9.70 -6.40 1.55
C GLY A 33 8.22 -6.70 1.37
N TYR A 34 7.36 -5.95 2.07
CA TYR A 34 5.92 -6.17 2.05
C TYR A 34 5.20 -4.83 1.96
N ALA A 35 4.02 -4.83 1.36
CA ALA A 35 3.15 -3.65 1.28
C ALA A 35 1.68 -4.07 1.34
N PHE A 36 0.81 -3.08 1.52
CA PHE A 36 -0.62 -3.25 1.32
C PHE A 36 -0.99 -3.10 -0.16
N LYS A 37 -1.90 -3.97 -0.62
CA LYS A 37 -2.53 -3.90 -1.93
C LYS A 37 -4.03 -4.06 -1.78
N HIS A 38 -4.79 -3.16 -2.37
CA HIS A 38 -6.22 -3.34 -2.58
C HIS A 38 -6.43 -3.98 -3.97
N PRO A 39 -7.25 -5.03 -4.11
CA PRO A 39 -7.37 -5.81 -5.34
C PRO A 39 -7.83 -5.00 -6.55
N LYS A 40 -8.62 -3.94 -6.32
CA LYS A 40 -9.12 -3.04 -7.39
C LYS A 40 -8.38 -1.72 -7.49
N LEU A 41 -7.79 -1.24 -6.39
CA LEU A 41 -7.26 0.13 -6.34
C LEU A 41 -5.75 0.14 -6.57
N GLY A 42 -5.02 -0.92 -6.18
CA GLY A 42 -3.57 -1.01 -6.34
C GLY A 42 -2.85 -0.98 -5.00
N TYR A 43 -1.57 -0.61 -5.02
CA TYR A 43 -0.72 -0.57 -3.83
C TYR A 43 -0.92 0.73 -3.06
N LEU A 44 -1.09 0.63 -1.75
CA LEU A 44 -1.24 1.80 -0.89
C LEU A 44 0.09 2.56 -0.79
N ALA A 45 0.05 3.87 -1.01
CA ALA A 45 1.15 4.79 -0.76
C ALA A 45 0.63 6.08 -0.12
N PHE A 46 1.47 6.77 0.62
CA PHE A 46 1.11 8.08 1.15
C PHE A 46 1.37 9.19 0.13
N CYS A 47 0.55 10.23 0.13
CA CYS A 47 0.63 11.36 -0.79
C CYS A 47 2.00 12.07 -0.76
N HIS A 48 2.72 12.04 0.36
CA HIS A 48 4.07 12.58 0.51
C HIS A 48 5.18 11.69 -0.08
N SER A 49 4.85 10.44 -0.47
CA SER A 49 5.74 9.53 -1.19
C SER A 49 4.98 8.79 -2.31
N PRO A 50 4.45 9.53 -3.31
CA PRO A 50 3.41 9.02 -4.22
C PRO A 50 3.94 8.08 -5.31
N ASN A 51 5.20 7.65 -5.23
CA ASN A 51 5.81 6.74 -6.20
C ASN A 51 6.39 5.49 -5.54
N CYS A 52 6.23 5.32 -4.22
CA CYS A 52 6.71 4.18 -3.46
C CYS A 52 5.58 3.64 -2.59
N PRO A 53 5.24 2.34 -2.68
CA PRO A 53 4.25 1.76 -1.80
C PRO A 53 4.69 1.88 -0.34
N TYR A 54 3.72 2.01 0.58
CA TYR A 54 3.99 1.97 2.00
C TYR A 54 4.60 0.61 2.37
N ASN A 55 5.87 0.65 2.76
CA ASN A 55 6.71 -0.50 3.01
C ASN A 55 7.51 -0.25 4.29
N PRO A 56 6.89 -0.49 5.47
CA PRO A 56 7.53 -0.20 6.74
C PRO A 56 8.71 -1.15 7.00
N ILE A 57 9.72 -0.67 7.73
CA ILE A 57 10.92 -1.46 8.09
C ILE A 57 10.55 -2.74 8.85
N GLY A 58 9.48 -2.71 9.66
CA GLY A 58 8.95 -3.89 10.37
C GLY A 58 8.32 -4.96 9.46
N GLY A 59 8.23 -4.71 8.15
CA GLY A 59 7.80 -5.67 7.13
C GLY A 59 6.39 -6.20 7.36
N GLN A 60 6.20 -7.50 7.08
CA GLN A 60 4.90 -8.17 7.19
C GLN A 60 4.26 -8.06 8.58
N ASN A 61 5.07 -8.09 9.65
CA ASN A 61 4.56 -8.02 11.02
C ASN A 61 3.93 -6.66 11.32
N ALA A 62 4.61 -5.56 10.96
CA ALA A 62 4.08 -4.21 11.14
C ALA A 62 2.77 -4.01 10.36
N LEU A 63 2.69 -4.54 9.14
CA LEU A 63 1.47 -4.47 8.35
C LEU A 63 0.32 -5.29 8.97
N LYS A 64 0.63 -6.47 9.52
CA LYS A 64 -0.35 -7.30 10.22
C LYS A 64 -0.87 -6.60 11.47
N GLU A 65 0.00 -6.00 12.26
CA GLU A 65 -0.38 -5.24 13.47
C GLU A 65 -1.33 -4.08 13.14
N ILE A 66 -1.12 -3.38 12.01
CA ILE A 66 -2.04 -2.34 11.53
C ILE A 66 -3.44 -2.93 11.24
N LEU A 67 -3.53 -4.04 10.51
CA LEU A 67 -4.82 -4.67 10.22
C LEU A 67 -5.49 -5.24 11.48
N ASP A 68 -4.71 -5.88 12.36
CA ASP A 68 -5.19 -6.44 13.64
C ASP A 68 -5.73 -5.32 14.56
N ALA A 69 -5.19 -4.10 14.46
CA ALA A 69 -5.67 -2.91 15.16
C ALA A 69 -6.92 -2.25 14.52
N GLY A 70 -7.45 -2.81 13.43
CA GLY A 70 -8.64 -2.30 12.72
C GLY A 70 -8.35 -1.53 11.43
N GLY A 71 -7.09 -1.51 10.98
CA GLY A 71 -6.67 -0.87 9.73
C GLY A 71 -6.47 0.64 9.84
N PHE A 72 -6.66 1.34 8.72
CA PHE A 72 -6.50 2.79 8.64
C PHE A 72 -7.76 3.51 9.13
N THR A 73 -7.58 4.69 9.74
CA THR A 73 -8.69 5.55 10.18
C THR A 73 -9.33 6.34 9.03
N GLY A 74 -8.63 6.46 7.91
CA GLY A 74 -9.00 7.25 6.74
C GLY A 74 -8.04 7.02 5.57
N PHE A 75 -8.42 7.49 4.39
CA PHE A 75 -7.67 7.31 3.13
C PHE A 75 -7.47 8.63 2.36
N GLU A 76 -7.72 9.76 2.99
CA GLU A 76 -7.59 11.11 2.42
C GLU A 76 -6.17 11.44 1.96
N ASP A 77 -5.15 10.94 2.66
CA ASP A 77 -3.74 11.14 2.34
C ASP A 77 -3.12 9.93 1.62
N ILE A 78 -3.96 9.03 1.10
CA ILE A 78 -3.55 7.82 0.39
C ILE A 78 -3.68 8.01 -1.12
N VAL A 79 -2.66 7.59 -1.84
CA VAL A 79 -2.68 7.40 -3.29
C VAL A 79 -2.48 5.92 -3.60
N TRP A 80 -3.11 5.48 -4.70
CA TRP A 80 -3.06 4.08 -5.11
C TRP A 80 -2.15 3.90 -6.32
N LEU A 81 -1.05 3.18 -6.12
CA LEU A 81 -0.06 2.93 -7.16
C LEU A 81 -0.43 1.70 -7.98
N GLN A 82 -0.26 1.80 -9.30
CA GLN A 82 -0.25 0.63 -10.18
C GLN A 82 1.19 0.20 -10.39
N ASP A 83 1.43 -1.11 -10.38
CA ASP A 83 2.64 -1.66 -10.94
C ASP A 83 2.62 -1.52 -12.48
N MET A 84 3.80 -1.40 -13.07
CA MET A 84 3.97 -1.27 -14.52
C MET A 84 3.91 -2.62 -15.27
N ILE A 85 3.43 -3.69 -14.62
CA ILE A 85 3.44 -5.06 -15.14
C ILE A 85 2.06 -5.45 -15.62
#